data_AF-A0A2H3I3T0-F1
#
_entry.id   AF-A0A2H3I3T0-F1
#
_cell.length_a   1.000
_cell.length_b   1.000
_cell.length_c   1.000
_cell.angle_alpha   90.00
_cell.angle_beta   90.00
_cell.angle_gamma   90.00
#
_symmetry.space_group_name_H-M   'P 1'
#
loop_
_entity.id
_entity.type
_entity.pdbx_description
1 polymer ?
#
loop_
_entity_poly.entity_id
_entity_poly.type
_entity_poly.pdbx_seq_one_letter_code
_entity_poly.pdbx_strand_id
1 'polypeptide(L)'
;MEENELYGMTNMAIGAGADTISASLQALFYYLIRYPQHYAVVKAEVRSANTSKAIAFSETQNVPFLQACIKEAQRMHPAVA
;
A
#
# COMPACT_ATOMS: atom_id res chain seq x y z
N MET A 1 27.49 3.99 17.28
CA MET A 1 27.08 3.15 16.15
C MET A 1 28.27 3.09 15.22
N GLU A 2 28.83 1.91 15.06
CA GLU A 2 29.96 1.69 14.15
C GLU A 2 29.48 1.78 12.70
N GLU A 3 30.36 2.15 11.77
CA GLU A 3 30.00 2.35 10.36
C GLU A 3 29.34 1.08 9.74
N ASN A 4 29.88 -0.10 10.04
CA ASN A 4 29.31 -1.38 9.58
C ASN A 4 27.90 -1.64 10.14
N GLU A 5 27.63 -1.20 11.37
CA GLU A 5 26.32 -1.34 12.01
C GLU A 5 25.29 -0.43 11.32
N LEU A 6 25.68 0.81 11.01
CA LEU A 6 24.85 1.76 10.26
C LEU A 6 24.49 1.22 8.86
N TYR A 7 25.46 0.67 8.13
CA TYR A 7 25.20 0.06 6.82
C TYR A 7 24.29 -1.17 6.93
N GLY A 8 24.52 -2.03 7.92
CA GLY A 8 23.68 -3.20 8.17
C GLY A 8 22.22 -2.82 8.44
N MET A 9 21.99 -1.84 9.31
CA MET A 9 20.65 -1.33 9.63
C MET A 9 19.97 -0.71 8.40
N THR A 10 20.72 0.05 7.59
CA THR A 10 20.20 0.70 6.39
C THR A 10 19.76 -0.33 5.35
N ASN A 11 20.60 -1.33 5.07
CA ASN A 11 20.28 -2.40 4.13
C ASN A 11 19.06 -3.21 4.58
N MET A 12 18.97 -3.52 5.88
CA MET A 12 17.83 -4.23 6.44
C MET A 12 16.54 -3.41 6.29
N ALA A 13 16.56 -2.12 6.62
CA ALA A 13 15.40 -1.25 6.53
C ALA A 13 14.89 -1.10 5.09
N ILE A 14 15.81 -0.92 4.13
CA ILE A 14 15.48 -0.82 2.71
C ILE A 14 14.88 -2.14 2.20
N GLY A 15 15.52 -3.28 2.49
CA GLY A 15 15.04 -4.60 2.06
C GLY A 15 13.66 -4.93 2.62
N ALA A 16 13.48 -4.74 3.93
CA ALA A 16 12.20 -5.00 4.60
C ALA A 16 11.06 -4.15 4.00
N GLY A 17 11.31 -2.88 3.70
CA GLY A 17 10.32 -2.00 3.09
C GLY A 17 10.05 -2.34 1.62
N ALA A 18 11.07 -2.69 0.85
CA ALA A 18 10.94 -2.96 -0.57
C ALA A 18 10.09 -4.21 -0.85
N ASP A 19 10.43 -5.33 -0.21
CA ASP A 19 9.78 -6.62 -0.50
C ASP A 19 8.32 -6.62 -0.02
N THR A 20 8.06 -6.12 1.19
CA THR A 20 6.72 -6.15 1.79
C THR A 20 5.74 -5.21 1.10
N ILE A 21 6.18 -4.02 0.68
CA ILE A 21 5.35 -3.07 -0.07
C ILE A 21 5.10 -3.59 -1.49
N SER A 22 6.12 -4.14 -2.15
CA SER A 22 5.96 -4.74 -3.47
C SER A 22 4.93 -5.87 -3.46
N ALA A 23 5.04 -6.81 -2.52
CA ALA A 23 4.09 -7.92 -2.38
C ALA A 23 2.66 -7.41 -2.08
N SER A 24 2.52 -6.43 -1.17
CA SER A 24 1.22 -5.85 -0.83
C SER A 24 0.54 -5.19 -2.03
N LEU A 25 1.28 -4.41 -2.82
CA LEU A 25 0.76 -3.73 -4.00
C LEU A 25 0.39 -4.72 -5.11
N GLN A 26 1.22 -5.74 -5.34
CA GLN A 26 0.93 -6.80 -6.31
C GLN A 26 -0.39 -7.51 -5.95
N ALA A 27 -0.58 -7.89 -4.70
CA ALA A 27 -1.81 -8.51 -4.23
C ALA A 27 -3.03 -7.59 -4.43
N LEU A 28 -2.92 -6.32 -4.04
CA LEU A 28 -3.98 -5.33 -4.21
C LEU A 28 -4.41 -5.22 -5.68
N PHE A 29 -3.47 -4.97 -6.59
CA PHE A 29 -3.77 -4.80 -8.00
C PHE A 29 -4.26 -6.11 -8.64
N TYR A 30 -3.71 -7.26 -8.27
CA TYR A 30 -4.19 -8.56 -8.73
C TYR A 30 -5.69 -8.72 -8.45
N TYR A 31 -6.14 -8.46 -7.22
CA TYR A 31 -7.56 -8.58 -6.87
C TYR A 31 -8.42 -7.51 -7.53
N LEU A 32 -7.97 -6.24 -7.57
CA LEU A 32 -8.74 -5.16 -8.21
C LEU A 32 -8.95 -5.41 -9.71
N ILE A 33 -7.95 -5.96 -10.42
CA ILE A 33 -8.08 -6.30 -11.85
C ILE A 33 -9.10 -7.43 -12.06
N ARG A 34 -9.15 -8.42 -11.17
CA ARG A 34 -10.09 -9.55 -11.27
C ARG A 34 -11.51 -9.21 -10.83
N TYR A 35 -11.68 -8.16 -10.03
CA TYR A 35 -12.98 -7.69 -9.56
C TYR A 35 -13.24 -6.24 -10.04
N PRO A 36 -13.57 -6.05 -11.33
CA PRO A 36 -13.70 -4.71 -11.93
C PRO A 36 -14.76 -3.83 -11.26
N GLN A 37 -15.78 -4.42 -10.64
CA GLN A 37 -16.77 -3.69 -9.85
C GLN A 37 -16.15 -2.99 -8.63
N HIS A 38 -15.20 -3.62 -7.94
CA HIS A 38 -14.51 -3.01 -6.80
C HIS A 38 -13.48 -1.98 -7.27
N TYR A 39 -12.78 -2.26 -8.38
CA TYR A 39 -11.91 -1.26 -9.01
C TYR A 39 -12.66 0.01 -9.40
N ALA A 40 -13.87 -0.10 -9.94
CA ALA A 40 -14.70 1.06 -10.29
C ALA A 40 -15.02 1.92 -9.06
N VAL A 41 -15.36 1.29 -7.92
CA VAL A 41 -15.63 2.00 -6.65
C VAL A 41 -14.37 2.68 -6.12
N VAL A 42 -13.24 1.97 -6.04
CA VAL A 42 -11.94 2.55 -5.62
C VAL A 42 -11.57 3.74 -6.51
N LYS A 43 -11.68 3.57 -7.83
CA LYS A 43 -11.35 4.64 -8.79
C LYS A 43 -12.22 5.87 -8.59
N ALA A 44 -13.53 5.69 -8.39
CA ALA A 44 -14.43 6.79 -8.11
C ALA A 44 -14.07 7.48 -6.78
N GLU A 45 -13.89 6.71 -5.71
CA GLU A 45 -13.53 7.22 -4.38
C GLU A 45 -12.24 8.06 -4.42
N VAL A 46 -11.17 7.53 -5.02
CA VAL A 46 -9.87 8.23 -5.13
C VAL A 46 -9.97 9.49 -6.00
N ARG A 47 -10.77 9.47 -7.07
CA ARG A 47 -10.94 10.65 -7.95
C ARG A 47 -11.85 11.72 -7.35
N SER A 48 -12.75 11.33 -6.47
CA SER A 48 -13.62 12.25 -5.72
C SER A 48 -12.97 12.79 -4.45
N ALA A 49 -11.91 12.14 -3.95
CA ALA A 49 -11.09 12.69 -2.87
C ALA A 49 -10.40 13.98 -3.37
N ASN A 50 -10.89 15.13 -2.93
CA ASN A 50 -10.34 16.44 -3.25
C ASN A 50 -9.02 16.65 -2.50
N THR A 51 -7.95 15.99 -2.94
CA THR A 51 -6.64 16.01 -2.29
C THR A 51 -5.76 17.14 -2.80
N SER A 52 -4.87 17.60 -1.94
CA SER A 52 -3.78 18.50 -2.31
C SER A 52 -2.83 17.86 -3.34
N LYS A 53 -2.01 18.70 -4.00
CA LYS A 53 -1.00 18.23 -4.98
C LYS A 53 0.04 17.30 -4.33
N ALA A 54 0.38 17.55 -3.07
CA ALA A 54 1.28 16.72 -2.29
C ALA A 54 0.47 16.10 -1.15
N ILE A 55 -0.11 14.93 -1.44
CA ILE A 55 -1.09 14.26 -0.58
C ILE A 55 -0.53 14.10 0.84
N ALA A 56 -1.18 14.74 1.81
CA ALA A 56 -0.87 14.58 3.21
C ALA A 56 -1.47 13.27 3.75
N PHE A 57 -0.87 12.70 4.79
CA PHE A 57 -1.37 11.47 5.41
C PHE A 57 -2.81 11.60 5.93
N SER A 58 -3.20 12.78 6.42
CA SER A 58 -4.58 13.03 6.85
C SER A 58 -5.59 12.91 5.70
N GLU A 59 -5.20 13.27 4.49
CA GLU A 59 -6.08 13.20 3.30
C GLU A 59 -6.30 11.75 2.84
N THR A 60 -5.32 10.86 3.06
CA THR A 60 -5.45 9.42 2.74
C THR A 60 -6.44 8.70 3.65
N GLN A 61 -6.91 9.35 4.72
CA GLN A 61 -7.96 8.81 5.57
C GLN A 61 -9.36 8.93 4.95
N ASN A 62 -9.51 9.76 3.90
CA ASN A 62 -10.79 10.01 3.23
C ASN A 62 -11.09 9.06 2.07
N VAL A 63 -10.41 7.90 2.01
CA VAL A 63 -10.62 6.86 1.00
C VAL A 63 -10.84 5.48 1.68
N PRO A 64 -11.91 5.33 2.49
CA PRO A 64 -12.12 4.16 3.33
C PRO A 64 -12.30 2.85 2.55
N PHE A 65 -12.86 2.89 1.34
CA PHE A 65 -13.03 1.69 0.52
C PHE A 65 -11.68 1.19 -0.02
N LEU A 66 -10.81 2.09 -0.49
CA LEU A 66 -9.42 1.72 -0.82
C LEU A 66 -8.69 1.11 0.37
N GLN A 67 -8.84 1.69 1.58
CA GLN A 67 -8.24 1.11 2.78
C GLN A 67 -8.79 -0.29 3.10
N ALA A 68 -10.09 -0.51 2.91
CA ALA A 68 -10.69 -1.83 3.07
C ALA A 68 -10.13 -2.82 2.04
N CYS A 69 -9.95 -2.41 0.78
CA CYS A 69 -9.32 -3.25 -0.25
C CYS A 69 -7.88 -3.61 0.08
N ILE A 70 -7.07 -2.68 0.61
CA ILE A 70 -5.70 -2.96 1.06
C ILE A 70 -5.70 -4.02 2.17
N LYS A 71 -6.54 -3.83 3.20
CA LYS A 71 -6.67 -4.77 4.32
C LYS A 71 -7.13 -6.15 3.85
N GLU A 72 -8.09 -6.21 2.93
CA GLU A 72 -8.59 -7.47 2.40
C GLU A 72 -7.56 -8.17 1.51
N ALA A 73 -6.83 -7.43 0.68
CA ALA A 73 -5.74 -7.98 -0.10
C ALA A 73 -4.66 -8.61 0.81
N GLN A 74 -4.32 -7.95 1.92
CA GLN A 74 -3.38 -8.48 2.92
C GLN A 74 -3.96 -9.66 3.72
N ARG A 75 -5.27 -9.70 3.98
CA ARG A 75 -5.93 -10.86 4.59
C ARG A 75 -5.87 -12.09 3.69
N MET A 76 -6.07 -11.90 2.38
CA MET A 76 -6.03 -12.97 1.38
C MET A 76 -4.62 -13.38 0.99
N HIS A 77 -3.70 -12.42 0.96
CA HIS A 77 -2.30 -12.60 0.59
C HIS A 77 -1.41 -11.74 1.49
N PRO A 78 -1.02 -12.27 2.66
CA PRO A 78 -0.14 -11.58 3.59
C PRO A 78 1.23 -11.28 2.96
N ALA A 79 1.75 -10.08 3.17
CA ALA A 79 3.06 -9.68 2.64
C ALA A 79 4.25 -10.34 3.36
N VAL A 80 3.99 -10.92 4.53
CA VAL A 80 4.93 -11.69 5.34
C VAL A 80 4.17 -12.90 5.87
N ALA A 81 4.79 -14.08 5.77
CA ALA A 81 4.26 -15.34 6.30
C ALA A 81 4.72 -15.58 7.73
#